data_AF-A0A536AQV0-F1
#
_entry.id   AF-A0A536AQV0-F1
#
_cell.length_a   1.000
_cell.length_b   1.000
_cell.length_c   1.000
_cell.angle_alpha   90.00
_cell.angle_beta   90.00
_cell.angle_gamma   90.00
#
_symmetry.space_group_name_H-M   'P 1'
#
loop_
_entity.id
_entity.type
_entity.pdbx_description
1 polymer ?
#
loop_
_entity_poly.entity_id
_entity_poly.type
_entity_poly.pdbx_seq_one_letter_code
_entity_poly.pdbx_strand_id
1 'polypeptide(L)'
;MSKNLVSLVIGLVAMAVVGLSASADGGPPYRRTTPRGSFGADGPQLVVGVPGGRAWGIESGLVPVPDGRAGFRATLEVSDPLVREAFVRVAWYDRASGRPRQFALTDASFVRAGETATVEIALDPPAGAVAYRLRVLARLRVSEALSTPGAVRVTFSPPFSWPAAIPPTRLLP
;
A
#
# COMPACT_ATOMS: atom_id res chain seq x y z
N MET A 1 -11.86 -27.56 48.31
CA MET A 1 -11.32 -27.50 46.93
C MET A 1 -9.90 -26.98 46.96
N SER A 2 -8.98 -27.62 46.24
CA SER A 2 -7.53 -27.36 46.35
C SER A 2 -7.11 -26.06 45.64
N LYS A 3 -6.24 -25.27 46.29
CA LYS A 3 -5.64 -24.05 45.73
C LYS A 3 -5.02 -24.29 44.34
N ASN A 4 -4.46 -25.48 44.13
CA ASN A 4 -3.83 -25.93 42.89
C ASN A 4 -4.79 -25.89 41.68
N LEU A 5 -6.08 -26.21 41.88
CA LEU A 5 -7.07 -26.20 40.79
C LEU A 5 -7.40 -24.76 40.35
N VAL A 6 -7.51 -23.84 41.32
CA VAL A 6 -7.73 -22.41 41.06
C VAL A 6 -6.52 -21.79 40.35
N SER A 7 -5.30 -22.11 40.80
CA SER A 7 -4.06 -21.65 40.14
C SER A 7 -3.93 -22.18 38.71
N LEU A 8 -4.32 -23.43 38.44
CA LEU A 8 -4.30 -24.00 37.09
C LEU A 8 -5.28 -23.28 36.15
N VAL A 9 -6.51 -23.01 36.62
CA VAL A 9 -7.52 -22.29 35.83
C VAL A 9 -7.09 -20.85 35.55
N ILE A 10 -6.53 -20.14 36.55
CA ILE A 10 -6.00 -18.78 36.35
C ILE A 10 -4.85 -18.78 35.33
N GLY A 11 -3.93 -19.75 35.40
CA GLY A 11 -2.85 -19.89 34.43
C GLY A 11 -3.34 -20.17 33.00
N LEU A 12 -4.37 -21.00 32.85
CA LEU A 12 -4.96 -21.31 31.54
C LEU A 12 -5.68 -20.09 30.93
N VAL A 13 -6.43 -19.33 31.75
CA VAL A 13 -7.09 -18.09 31.33
C VAL A 13 -6.06 -17.01 30.98
N ALA A 14 -4.98 -16.89 31.74
CA ALA A 14 -3.90 -15.95 31.44
C ALA A 14 -3.24 -16.24 30.08
N MET A 15 -2.95 -17.51 29.75
CA MET A 15 -2.42 -17.87 28.43
C MET A 15 -3.44 -17.66 27.29
N ALA A 16 -4.73 -17.92 27.52
CA ALA A 16 -5.77 -17.64 26.53
C ALA A 16 -5.90 -16.13 26.21
N VAL A 17 -5.78 -15.26 27.22
CA VAL A 17 -5.86 -13.80 27.04
C VAL A 17 -4.61 -13.23 26.35
N VAL A 18 -3.42 -13.77 26.61
CA VAL A 18 -2.19 -13.36 25.91
C VAL A 18 -2.21 -13.78 24.43
N GLY A 19 -2.83 -14.91 24.10
CA GLY A 19 -3.01 -15.36 22.71
C GLY A 19 -3.96 -14.51 21.85
N LEU A 20 -4.75 -13.63 22.46
CA LEU A 20 -5.72 -12.75 21.76
C LEU A 20 -5.16 -11.36 21.41
N SER A 21 -3.95 -11.01 21.89
CA SER A 21 -3.32 -9.70 21.70
C SER A 21 -2.20 -9.71 20.66
N ALA A 22 -2.47 -10.25 19.46
CA ALA A 22 -1.48 -10.32 18.37
C ALA A 22 -2.07 -10.26 16.94
N SER A 23 -3.03 -9.36 16.68
CA SER A 23 -3.37 -8.94 15.31
C SER A 23 -4.10 -7.58 15.30
N ALA A 24 -3.35 -6.51 15.60
CA ALA A 24 -3.81 -5.13 15.45
C ALA A 24 -2.97 -4.32 14.44
N ASP A 25 -2.11 -4.98 13.65
CA ASP A 25 -1.42 -4.39 12.49
C ASP A 25 -2.26 -4.59 11.22
N GLY A 26 -3.42 -3.93 11.16
CA GLY A 26 -4.28 -3.86 9.98
C GLY A 26 -3.78 -2.92 8.87
N GLY A 27 -2.52 -2.50 8.93
CA GLY A 27 -1.87 -1.53 8.04
C GLY A 27 -0.67 -2.15 7.31
N PRO A 28 -0.46 -1.89 6.01
CA PRO A 28 0.68 -2.45 5.28
C PRO A 28 2.06 -1.99 5.82
N PRO A 29 3.12 -2.79 5.67
CA PRO A 29 4.42 -2.56 6.31
C PRO A 29 5.29 -1.55 5.54
N TYR A 30 4.92 -0.27 5.51
CA TYR A 30 5.54 0.72 4.63
C TYR A 30 6.99 1.12 4.98
N ARG A 31 7.81 1.52 3.98
CA ARG A 31 9.18 2.03 4.20
C ARG A 31 9.44 3.33 3.42
N ARG A 32 10.16 4.26 4.05
CA ARG A 32 10.52 5.57 3.45
C ARG A 32 11.53 5.42 2.32
N THR A 33 11.21 5.95 1.14
CA THR A 33 12.08 5.93 -0.05
C THR A 33 12.64 7.31 -0.43
N THR A 34 12.08 8.41 0.06
CA THR A 34 12.52 9.78 -0.24
C THR A 34 12.37 10.75 0.96
N PRO A 35 13.01 11.94 0.95
CA PRO A 35 12.95 12.87 2.08
C PRO A 35 11.58 13.48 2.35
N ARG A 36 10.76 13.72 1.32
CA ARG A 36 9.48 14.46 1.40
C ARG A 36 8.24 13.55 1.34
N GLY A 37 8.36 12.35 1.90
CA GLY A 37 7.25 11.41 1.98
C GLY A 37 7.29 10.52 3.21
N SER A 38 6.15 10.39 3.88
CA SER A 38 5.93 9.49 5.01
C SER A 38 4.51 8.92 4.94
N PHE A 39 4.35 7.69 5.41
CA PHE A 39 3.08 7.20 5.93
C PHE A 39 2.97 7.65 7.40
N GLY A 40 1.77 8.05 7.83
CA GLY A 40 1.53 8.39 9.24
C GLY A 40 1.62 7.14 10.13
N ALA A 41 2.10 7.30 11.37
CA ALA A 41 2.17 6.21 12.34
C ALA A 41 0.77 5.74 12.79
N ASP A 42 -0.21 6.64 12.81
CA ASP A 42 -1.55 6.42 13.37
C ASP A 42 -2.68 6.42 12.34
N GLY A 43 -2.38 6.43 11.03
CA GLY A 43 -3.45 6.45 10.03
C GLY A 43 -3.07 6.77 8.60
N PRO A 44 -4.05 6.71 7.69
CA PRO A 44 -3.82 6.57 6.26
C PRO A 44 -3.61 7.91 5.54
N GLN A 45 -3.01 8.93 6.17
CA GLN A 45 -2.61 10.14 5.43
C GLN A 45 -1.21 9.99 4.86
N LEU A 46 -1.14 9.69 3.56
CA LEU A 46 0.06 9.93 2.77
C LEU A 46 0.29 11.44 2.56
N VAL A 47 1.55 11.83 2.42
CA VAL A 47 1.99 13.16 1.99
C VAL A 47 3.11 12.97 0.98
N VAL A 48 2.94 13.35 -0.29
CA VAL A 48 4.00 13.26 -1.31
C VAL A 48 4.40 14.66 -1.80
N GLY A 49 5.67 15.01 -1.62
CA GLY A 49 6.33 16.03 -2.44
C GLY A 49 6.99 15.37 -3.66
N VAL A 50 6.62 15.80 -4.87
CA VAL A 50 7.18 15.27 -6.12
C VAL A 50 8.40 16.10 -6.53
N PRO A 51 9.63 15.57 -6.47
CA PRO A 51 10.78 16.22 -7.10
C PRO A 51 10.67 16.10 -8.62
N GLY A 52 11.33 17.02 -9.35
CA GLY A 52 11.32 17.05 -10.81
C GLY A 52 11.79 15.74 -11.47
N GLY A 53 11.35 15.54 -12.73
CA GLY A 53 11.70 14.39 -13.56
C GLY A 53 10.58 13.35 -13.75
N ARG A 54 10.90 12.06 -13.56
CA ARG A 54 9.96 10.93 -13.77
C ARG A 54 8.94 10.85 -12.62
N ALA A 55 7.97 9.92 -12.69
CA ALA A 55 6.98 9.77 -11.62
C ALA A 55 7.64 9.32 -10.30
N TRP A 56 7.43 10.08 -9.22
CA TRP A 56 8.02 9.84 -7.89
C TRP A 56 6.95 9.66 -6.81
N GLY A 57 7.33 9.01 -5.71
CA GLY A 57 6.53 8.91 -4.48
C GLY A 57 7.05 7.84 -3.52
N ILE A 58 6.14 7.19 -2.77
CA ILE A 58 6.47 6.32 -1.63
C ILE A 58 6.06 4.87 -1.91
N GLU A 59 6.83 3.90 -1.41
CA GLU A 59 6.64 2.47 -1.61
C GLU A 59 6.31 1.73 -0.30
N SER A 60 5.50 0.67 -0.38
CA SER A 60 5.30 -0.27 0.72
C SER A 60 6.51 -1.18 0.96
N GLY A 61 6.56 -1.83 2.11
CA GLY A 61 7.30 -3.08 2.24
C GLY A 61 6.78 -4.13 1.25
N LEU A 62 7.54 -5.21 1.11
CA LEU A 62 7.17 -6.33 0.26
C LEU A 62 6.05 -7.14 0.93
N VAL A 63 4.90 -7.24 0.27
CA VAL A 63 3.69 -7.91 0.77
C VAL A 63 3.49 -9.21 -0.03
N PRO A 64 3.24 -10.37 0.60
CA PRO A 64 2.89 -11.59 -0.11
C PRO A 64 1.64 -11.42 -0.97
N VAL A 65 1.57 -12.09 -2.12
CA VAL A 65 0.33 -12.19 -2.89
C VAL A 65 -0.69 -13.00 -2.08
N PRO A 66 -1.95 -12.54 -1.93
CA PRO A 66 -2.97 -13.30 -1.22
C PRO A 66 -3.41 -14.55 -2.01
N ASP A 67 -3.75 -15.62 -1.29
CA ASP A 67 -4.15 -16.92 -1.89
C ASP A 67 -5.47 -16.85 -2.68
N GLY A 68 -6.26 -15.80 -2.50
CA GLY A 68 -7.51 -15.53 -3.21
C GLY A 68 -7.51 -14.15 -3.86
N ARG A 69 -8.42 -13.96 -4.84
CA ARG A 69 -8.60 -12.65 -5.50
C ARG A 69 -8.92 -11.56 -4.48
N ALA A 70 -8.09 -10.53 -4.46
CA ALA A 70 -8.24 -9.41 -3.57
C ALA A 70 -8.16 -8.09 -4.34
N GLY A 71 -8.60 -7.02 -3.69
CA GLY A 71 -8.39 -5.66 -4.13
C GLY A 71 -8.32 -4.74 -2.93
N PHE A 72 -8.04 -3.48 -3.18
CA PHE A 72 -8.10 -2.42 -2.18
C PHE A 72 -8.55 -1.12 -2.84
N ARG A 73 -9.10 -0.21 -2.04
CA ARG A 73 -9.45 1.14 -2.46
C ARG A 73 -8.33 2.09 -2.06
N ALA A 74 -8.04 3.04 -2.92
CA ALA A 74 -7.20 4.19 -2.62
C ALA A 74 -7.99 5.47 -2.91
N THR A 75 -8.25 6.28 -1.89
CA THR A 75 -8.79 7.64 -2.05
C THR A 75 -7.61 8.59 -2.17
N LEU A 76 -7.40 9.15 -3.37
CA LEU A 76 -6.38 10.14 -3.64
C LEU A 76 -7.01 11.54 -3.65
N GLU A 77 -6.35 12.50 -3.03
CA GLU A 77 -6.61 13.94 -3.10
C GLU A 77 -5.37 14.58 -3.72
N VAL A 78 -5.54 15.34 -4.81
CA VAL A 78 -4.44 16.04 -5.51
C VAL A 78 -4.66 17.55 -5.43
N SER A 79 -4.14 18.17 -4.38
CA SER A 79 -4.41 19.56 -4.01
C SER A 79 -3.53 20.58 -4.75
N ASP A 80 -2.36 20.18 -5.26
CA ASP A 80 -1.39 21.09 -5.88
C ASP A 80 -1.59 21.21 -7.40
N PRO A 81 -1.80 22.43 -7.95
CA PRO A 81 -2.00 22.64 -9.38
C PRO A 81 -0.78 22.30 -10.25
N LEU A 82 0.43 22.25 -9.67
CA LEU A 82 1.67 21.83 -10.36
C LEU A 82 1.71 20.33 -10.61
N VAL A 83 0.94 19.52 -9.85
CA VAL A 83 0.73 18.11 -10.18
C VAL A 83 -0.16 18.03 -11.43
N ARG A 84 0.22 17.16 -12.36
CA ARG A 84 -0.62 16.81 -13.52
C ARG A 84 -1.60 15.72 -13.12
N GLU A 85 -1.06 14.64 -12.56
CA GLU A 85 -1.78 13.42 -12.24
C GLU A 85 -1.06 12.60 -11.15
N ALA A 86 -1.83 11.94 -10.28
CA ALA A 86 -1.39 11.00 -9.27
C ALA A 86 -2.09 9.64 -9.46
N PHE A 87 -1.42 8.55 -9.08
CA PHE A 87 -1.91 7.18 -9.25
C PHE A 87 -1.22 6.22 -8.30
N VAL A 88 -1.80 5.02 -8.16
CA VAL A 88 -1.18 3.90 -7.48
C VAL A 88 -0.64 2.91 -8.52
N ARG A 89 0.54 2.36 -8.27
CA ARG A 89 1.16 1.30 -9.04
C ARG A 89 1.40 0.09 -8.15
N VAL A 90 1.00 -1.08 -8.63
CA VAL A 90 1.42 -2.38 -8.07
C VAL A 90 2.68 -2.81 -8.81
N ALA A 91 3.76 -3.09 -8.08
CA ALA A 91 4.99 -3.66 -8.61
C ALA A 91 5.12 -5.12 -8.16
N TRP A 92 5.17 -6.05 -9.11
CA TRP A 92 5.14 -7.50 -8.85
C TRP A 92 6.54 -8.12 -8.81
N TYR A 93 6.75 -9.03 -7.86
CA TYR A 93 8.03 -9.65 -7.54
C TYR A 93 7.96 -11.19 -7.53
N ASP A 94 9.05 -11.83 -7.96
CA ASP A 94 9.20 -13.28 -8.06
C ASP A 94 9.37 -14.00 -6.71
N ARG A 95 9.63 -13.26 -5.62
CA ARG A 95 9.88 -13.79 -4.26
C ARG A 95 9.39 -12.80 -3.20
N ALA A 96 9.02 -13.33 -2.04
CA ALA A 96 8.67 -12.54 -0.85
C ALA A 96 9.87 -12.18 0.07
N SER A 97 11.07 -12.71 -0.20
CA SER A 97 12.25 -12.51 0.66
C SER A 97 13.58 -12.60 -0.10
N GLY A 98 14.69 -12.34 0.59
CA GLY A 98 16.05 -12.42 0.03
C GLY A 98 16.35 -11.30 -0.98
N ARG A 99 16.65 -11.68 -2.23
CA ARG A 99 16.83 -10.74 -3.35
C ARG A 99 15.66 -10.91 -4.34
N PRO A 100 14.52 -10.22 -4.13
CA PRO A 100 13.35 -10.31 -4.99
C PRO A 100 13.54 -9.49 -6.26
N ARG A 101 13.22 -10.05 -7.44
CA ARG A 101 13.26 -9.38 -8.74
C ARG A 101 11.87 -8.85 -9.07
N GLN A 102 11.76 -7.54 -9.32
CA GLN A 102 10.57 -6.95 -9.92
C GLN A 102 10.51 -7.37 -11.39
N PHE A 103 9.36 -7.86 -11.88
CA PHE A 103 9.23 -8.35 -13.26
C PHE A 103 7.98 -7.86 -14.01
N ALA A 104 6.98 -7.30 -13.32
CA ALA A 104 5.78 -6.75 -13.95
C ALA A 104 5.22 -5.57 -13.15
N LEU A 105 4.37 -4.76 -13.80
CA LEU A 105 3.68 -3.61 -13.19
C LEU A 105 2.21 -3.57 -13.59
N THR A 106 1.35 -3.12 -12.68
CA THR A 106 -0.06 -2.78 -12.93
C THR A 106 -0.32 -1.37 -12.40
N ASP A 107 -0.85 -0.48 -13.24
CA ASP A 107 -1.17 0.90 -12.86
C ASP A 107 -2.68 1.05 -12.63
N ALA A 108 -3.07 1.74 -11.57
CA ALA A 108 -4.42 2.20 -11.34
C ALA A 108 -4.77 3.40 -12.24
N SER A 109 -6.06 3.71 -12.34
CA SER A 109 -6.54 4.97 -12.93
C SER A 109 -5.91 6.18 -12.25
N PHE A 110 -5.63 7.21 -13.04
CA PHE A 110 -5.02 8.45 -12.57
C PHE A 110 -6.09 9.44 -12.05
N VAL A 111 -5.73 10.21 -11.03
CA VAL A 111 -6.50 11.33 -10.46
C VAL A 111 -5.75 12.62 -10.77
N ARG A 112 -6.42 13.66 -11.27
CA ARG A 112 -5.78 14.91 -11.71
C ARG A 112 -5.73 15.96 -10.60
N ALA A 113 -4.92 17.00 -10.78
CA ALA A 113 -4.93 18.14 -9.85
C ALA A 113 -6.30 18.82 -9.76
N GLY A 114 -6.69 19.17 -8.54
CA GLY A 114 -8.01 19.65 -8.17
C GLY A 114 -9.04 18.55 -7.92
N GLU A 115 -8.72 17.27 -8.16
CA GLU A 115 -9.63 16.15 -7.97
C GLU A 115 -9.35 15.40 -6.65
N THR A 116 -10.43 14.93 -6.01
CA THR A 116 -10.40 13.89 -5.00
C THR A 116 -11.21 12.71 -5.51
N ALA A 117 -10.61 11.53 -5.61
CA ALA A 117 -11.27 10.36 -6.16
C ALA A 117 -10.81 9.07 -5.47
N THR A 118 -11.75 8.13 -5.30
CA THR A 118 -11.47 6.77 -4.85
C THR A 118 -11.31 5.87 -6.06
N VAL A 119 -10.13 5.31 -6.24
CA VAL A 119 -9.84 4.29 -7.25
C VAL A 119 -9.84 2.91 -6.62
N GLU A 120 -10.42 1.94 -7.33
CA GLU A 120 -10.35 0.52 -6.98
C GLU A 120 -9.18 -0.14 -7.71
N ILE A 121 -8.45 -0.97 -6.97
CA ILE A 121 -7.19 -1.56 -7.43
C ILE A 121 -7.26 -3.05 -7.18
N ALA A 122 -7.43 -3.82 -8.25
CA ALA A 122 -7.39 -5.26 -8.21
C ALA A 122 -5.95 -5.75 -7.97
N LEU A 123 -5.78 -6.67 -7.03
CA LEU A 123 -4.58 -7.48 -6.89
C LEU A 123 -4.75 -8.72 -7.75
N ASP A 124 -4.69 -8.51 -9.07
CA ASP A 124 -4.66 -9.57 -10.09
C ASP A 124 -3.19 -9.89 -10.43
N PRO A 125 -2.55 -10.84 -9.73
CA PRO A 125 -1.13 -11.15 -9.94
C PRO A 125 -0.87 -11.72 -11.35
N PRO A 126 0.16 -11.24 -12.07
CA PRO A 126 0.66 -11.96 -13.23
C PRO A 126 1.26 -13.31 -12.80
N ALA A 127 1.26 -14.28 -13.72
CA ALA A 127 1.83 -15.60 -13.47
C ALA A 127 3.27 -15.51 -12.94
N GLY A 128 3.55 -16.22 -11.84
CA GLY A 128 4.85 -16.18 -11.15
C GLY A 128 5.03 -15.04 -10.13
N ALA A 129 4.03 -14.20 -9.88
CA ALA A 129 4.10 -13.22 -8.79
C ALA A 129 3.90 -13.91 -7.43
N VAL A 130 4.87 -13.74 -6.55
CA VAL A 130 4.87 -14.27 -5.17
C VAL A 130 4.67 -13.14 -4.15
N ALA A 131 5.09 -11.93 -4.49
CA ALA A 131 4.89 -10.74 -3.66
C ALA A 131 4.70 -9.48 -4.52
N TYR A 132 4.23 -8.41 -3.89
CA TYR A 132 4.06 -7.11 -4.51
C TYR A 132 4.50 -5.96 -3.59
N ARG A 133 4.68 -4.78 -4.19
CA ARG A 133 4.76 -3.52 -3.47
C ARG A 133 3.79 -2.51 -4.06
N LEU A 134 3.15 -1.74 -3.20
CA LEU A 134 2.33 -0.59 -3.60
C LEU A 134 3.20 0.65 -3.68
N ARG A 135 3.07 1.40 -4.78
CA ARG A 135 3.73 2.69 -4.99
C ARG A 135 2.67 3.73 -5.24
N VAL A 136 2.60 4.77 -4.42
CA VAL A 136 1.90 5.99 -4.82
C VAL A 136 2.88 6.83 -5.63
N LEU A 137 2.46 7.25 -6.81
CA LEU A 137 3.27 7.98 -7.77
C LEU A 137 2.50 9.20 -8.26
N ALA A 138 3.20 10.31 -8.47
CA ALA A 138 2.63 11.47 -9.12
C ALA A 138 3.61 12.08 -10.12
N ARG A 139 3.06 12.81 -11.09
CA ARG A 139 3.77 13.49 -12.18
C ARG A 139 3.42 14.96 -12.15
N LEU A 140 4.42 15.82 -12.33
CA LEU A 140 4.21 17.27 -12.46
C LEU A 140 3.75 17.63 -13.88
N ARG A 141 3.17 18.83 -14.03
CA ARG A 141 2.86 19.44 -15.33
C ARG A 141 4.12 19.91 -16.07
N VAL A 142 5.11 20.38 -15.31
CA VAL A 142 6.42 20.85 -15.80
C VAL A 142 7.50 20.05 -15.09
N SER A 143 8.47 19.51 -15.83
CA SER A 143 9.45 18.56 -15.31
C SER A 143 10.44 19.14 -14.30
N GLU A 144 10.71 20.44 -14.36
CA GLU A 144 11.64 21.15 -13.47
C GLU A 144 10.95 21.74 -12.23
N ALA A 145 9.62 21.68 -12.15
CA ALA A 145 8.87 22.24 -11.03
C ALA A 145 9.06 21.45 -9.73
N LEU A 146 8.61 22.04 -8.62
CA LEU A 146 8.59 21.41 -7.29
C LEU A 146 7.18 21.58 -6.72
N SER A 147 6.54 20.47 -6.36
CA SER A 147 5.26 20.55 -5.64
C SER A 147 5.45 20.99 -4.20
N THR A 148 4.39 21.54 -3.62
CA THR A 148 4.22 21.75 -2.19
C THR A 148 4.31 20.43 -1.41
N PRO A 149 4.72 20.46 -0.12
CA PRO A 149 4.57 19.32 0.77
C PRO A 149 3.08 19.00 0.97
N GLY A 150 2.65 17.79 0.58
CA GLY A 150 1.24 17.38 0.70
C GLY A 150 0.41 17.57 -0.56
N ALA A 151 1.06 17.87 -1.68
CA ALA A 151 0.47 17.98 -3.02
C ALA A 151 -0.38 16.78 -3.45
N VAL A 152 -0.06 15.59 -2.92
CA VAL A 152 -0.89 14.39 -3.02
C VAL A 152 -1.06 13.78 -1.64
N ARG A 153 -2.30 13.50 -1.26
CA ARG A 153 -2.68 12.67 -0.11
C ARG A 153 -3.37 11.42 -0.61
N VAL A 154 -3.12 10.28 0.05
CA VAL A 154 -3.72 8.99 -0.31
C VAL A 154 -4.08 8.20 0.93
N THR A 155 -5.36 7.82 1.02
CA THR A 155 -5.94 6.93 2.03
C THR A 155 -6.18 5.55 1.44
N PHE A 156 -5.62 4.50 2.03
CA PHE A 156 -5.89 3.11 1.64
C PHE A 156 -6.97 2.48 2.53
N SER A 157 -7.86 1.69 1.93
CA SER A 157 -8.71 0.76 2.68
C SER A 157 -7.92 -0.48 3.12
N PRO A 158 -8.43 -1.25 4.09
CA PRO A 158 -8.08 -2.66 4.23
C PRO A 158 -8.29 -3.40 2.89
N PRO A 159 -7.53 -4.47 2.62
CA PRO A 159 -7.79 -5.33 1.46
C PRO A 159 -9.14 -6.05 1.62
N PHE A 160 -9.82 -6.30 0.50
CA PHE A 160 -11.09 -7.00 0.44
C PHE A 160 -11.13 -8.03 -0.70
N SER A 161 -11.95 -9.07 -0.56
CA SER A 161 -12.11 -10.10 -1.59
C SER A 161 -12.76 -9.52 -2.84
N TRP A 162 -12.14 -9.72 -4.00
CA TRP A 162 -12.52 -9.07 -5.26
C TRP A 162 -13.13 -10.04 -6.27
N PRO A 163 -14.37 -9.81 -6.77
CA PRO A 163 -15.07 -10.78 -7.62
C PRO A 163 -14.79 -10.68 -9.13
N ALA A 164 -14.23 -9.57 -9.64
CA ALA A 164 -14.20 -9.24 -11.09
C ALA A 164 -12.78 -9.18 -11.69
N ALA A 165 -12.65 -8.77 -12.96
CA ALA A 165 -11.43 -8.77 -13.77
C ALA A 165 -11.53 -7.70 -14.89
N ILE A 166 -10.48 -7.10 -15.46
CA ILE A 166 -9.03 -7.02 -15.17
C ILE A 166 -8.54 -5.67 -15.77
N PRO A 167 -7.73 -4.84 -15.11
CA PRO A 167 -6.96 -3.78 -15.78
C PRO A 167 -5.67 -4.36 -16.39
N PRO A 168 -5.23 -3.93 -17.58
CA PRO A 168 -4.16 -4.61 -18.32
C PRO A 168 -2.80 -4.55 -17.60
N THR A 169 -2.35 -5.68 -17.06
CA THR A 169 -1.00 -5.84 -16.50
C THR A 169 0.07 -5.77 -17.60
N ARG A 170 1.11 -4.96 -17.38
CA ARG A 170 2.22 -4.80 -18.34
C ARG A 170 3.45 -5.55 -17.83
N LEU A 171 3.87 -6.57 -18.59
CA LEU A 171 5.14 -7.23 -18.38
C LEU A 171 6.30 -6.27 -18.68
N LEU A 172 7.40 -6.41 -17.92
CA LEU A 172 8.66 -5.72 -18.21
C LEU A 172 9.58 -6.65 -19.01
N PRO A 173 10.48 -6.11 -19.84
CA PRO A 173 11.57 -6.90 -20.44
C PRO A 173 12.56 -7.43 -19.38
#